data_AF-A0A0S8BR25-F1
#
_entry.id   AF-A0A0S8BR25-F1
#
_cell.length_a   1.000
_cell.length_b   1.000
_cell.length_c   1.000
_cell.angle_alpha   90.00
_cell.angle_beta   90.00
_cell.angle_gamma   90.00
#
_symmetry.space_group_name_H-M   'P 1'
#
loop_
_entity.id
_entity.type
_entity.pdbx_description
1 polymer ?
#
loop_
_entity_poly.entity_id
_entity_poly.type
_entity_poly.pdbx_seq_one_letter_code
_entity_poly.pdbx_strand_id
1 'polypeptide(L)'
;MELGPYDPSGAGFVQRCFERLCKAFSAALGNAHENGELRRSVDPHEEASFFTAAVLGLFVMLRAKGPATFIESAVRVAIEHLEALRLRATMR
;
A
#
# COMPACT_ATOMS: atom_id res chain seq x y z
N MET A 1 4.35 19.56 28.15
CA MET A 1 4.84 18.17 28.00
C MET A 1 4.93 17.92 26.51
N GLU A 2 6.09 18.18 25.91
CA GLU A 2 6.34 17.88 24.50
C GLU A 2 6.53 16.36 24.37
N LEU A 3 5.70 15.73 23.52
CA LEU A 3 5.88 14.35 23.12
C LEU A 3 6.99 14.32 22.05
N GLY A 4 8.22 14.11 22.47
CA GLY A 4 9.35 13.89 21.57
C GLY A 4 9.13 12.62 20.71
N PRO A 5 9.75 12.53 19.52
CA PRO A 5 9.52 11.50 18.49
C PRO A 5 10.03 10.08 18.88
N TYR A 6 10.16 9.77 20.16
CA TYR A 6 10.77 8.56 20.69
C TYR A 6 9.88 7.90 21.75
N ASP A 7 8.60 7.71 21.44
CA ASP A 7 7.77 6.76 22.20
C ASP A 7 8.03 5.34 21.65
N PRO A 8 8.73 4.45 22.39
CA PRO A 8 9.04 3.10 21.94
C PRO A 8 7.79 2.22 21.74
N SER A 9 6.60 2.68 22.17
CA SER A 9 5.33 1.98 21.95
C SER A 9 4.88 1.97 20.47
N GLY A 10 5.37 2.91 19.65
CA GLY A 10 5.01 3.05 18.23
C GLY A 10 5.99 2.39 17.26
N ALA A 11 7.30 2.54 17.47
CA ALA A 11 8.32 2.15 16.49
C ALA A 11 8.33 0.63 16.19
N GLY A 12 8.21 -0.21 17.22
CA GLY A 12 8.14 -1.66 17.05
C GLY A 12 6.82 -2.17 16.45
N PHE A 13 5.72 -1.44 16.65
CA PHE A 13 4.44 -1.74 16.01
C PHE A 13 4.47 -1.38 14.53
N VAL A 14 5.00 -0.20 14.20
CA VAL A 14 5.16 0.26 12.82
C VAL A 14 6.09 -0.68 12.05
N GLN A 15 7.20 -1.12 12.64
CA GLN A 15 8.14 -2.02 11.95
C GLN A 15 7.54 -3.40 11.66
N ARG A 16 6.82 -4.01 12.61
CA ARG A 16 6.15 -5.30 12.38
C ARG A 16 4.96 -5.20 11.44
N CYS A 17 4.20 -4.10 11.53
CA CYS A 17 3.10 -3.81 10.62
C CYS A 17 3.62 -3.59 9.19
N PHE A 18 4.69 -2.81 9.05
CA PHE A 18 5.41 -2.57 7.81
C PHE A 18 5.92 -3.88 7.20
N GLU A 19 6.61 -4.72 7.96
CA GLU A 19 7.12 -6.00 7.46
C GLU A 19 5.99 -6.96 7.04
N ARG A 20 4.89 -7.02 7.81
CA ARG A 20 3.74 -7.88 7.44
C ARG A 20 3.04 -7.39 6.18
N LEU A 21 2.75 -6.09 6.09
CA LEU A 21 2.09 -5.49 4.94
C LEU A 21 2.98 -5.60 3.68
N CYS A 22 4.26 -5.29 3.82
CA CYS A 22 5.22 -5.40 2.72
C CYS A 22 5.35 -6.83 2.22
N LYS A 23 5.46 -7.82 3.11
CA LYS A 23 5.48 -9.25 2.72
C LYS A 23 4.17 -9.67 2.05
N ALA A 24 3.03 -9.23 2.55
CA ALA A 24 1.73 -9.59 1.98
C ALA A 24 1.56 -9.02 0.57
N PHE A 25 1.87 -7.74 0.35
CA PHE A 25 1.81 -7.12 -0.97
C PHE A 25 2.83 -7.72 -1.93
N SER A 26 4.07 -7.95 -1.48
CA SER A 26 5.12 -8.57 -2.31
C SER A 26 4.72 -9.96 -2.77
N ALA A 27 4.18 -10.78 -1.86
CA ALA A 27 3.71 -12.13 -2.21
C ALA A 27 2.50 -12.08 -3.17
N ALA A 28 1.51 -11.23 -2.88
CA ALA A 28 0.30 -11.14 -3.70
C ALA A 28 0.60 -10.64 -5.13
N LEU A 29 1.39 -9.57 -5.26
CA LEU A 29 1.76 -9.00 -6.55
C LEU A 29 2.75 -9.89 -7.30
N GLY A 30 3.68 -10.54 -6.59
CA GLY A 30 4.58 -11.53 -7.17
C GLY A 30 3.82 -12.68 -7.81
N ASN A 31 2.90 -13.30 -7.05
CA ASN A 31 2.06 -14.39 -7.56
C ASN A 31 1.21 -13.93 -8.76
N ALA A 32 0.58 -12.75 -8.68
CA ALA A 32 -0.23 -12.21 -9.77
C ALA A 32 0.60 -11.95 -11.05
N HIS A 33 1.84 -11.48 -10.89
CA HIS A 33 2.76 -11.29 -12.02
C HIS A 33 3.18 -12.63 -12.64
N GLU A 34 3.56 -13.62 -11.83
CA GLU A 34 3.90 -14.97 -12.28
C GLU A 34 2.75 -15.66 -13.01
N ASN A 35 1.50 -15.42 -12.57
CA ASN A 35 0.29 -15.92 -13.21
C ASN A 35 -0.13 -15.13 -14.47
N GLY A 36 0.57 -14.05 -14.82
CA GLY A 36 0.23 -13.20 -15.96
C GLY A 36 -1.01 -12.32 -15.76
N GLU A 37 -1.44 -12.12 -14.52
CA GLU A 37 -2.55 -11.24 -14.16
C GLU A 37 -2.15 -9.76 -14.18
N LEU A 38 -0.85 -9.48 -14.06
CA LEU A 38 -0.25 -8.15 -14.15
C LEU A 38 0.46 -7.95 -15.49
N ARG A 39 0.56 -6.69 -15.94
CA ARG A 39 1.38 -6.31 -17.11
C ARG A 39 2.83 -6.72 -16.88
N ARG A 40 3.49 -7.26 -17.91
CA ARG A 40 4.91 -7.69 -17.85
C ARG A 40 5.89 -6.58 -17.51
N SER A 41 5.50 -5.33 -17.68
CA SER A 41 6.32 -4.16 -17.35
C SER A 41 6.23 -3.75 -15.87
N VAL A 42 5.38 -4.42 -15.08
CA VAL A 42 5.20 -4.12 -13.65
C VAL A 42 6.31 -4.79 -12.87
N ASP A 43 6.97 -4.04 -11.99
CA ASP A 43 7.82 -4.59 -10.95
C ASP A 43 6.97 -4.82 -9.67
N PRO A 44 6.71 -6.08 -9.28
CA PRO A 44 5.89 -6.38 -8.11
C PRO A 44 6.46 -5.84 -6.79
N HIS A 45 7.78 -5.71 -6.69
CA HIS A 45 8.44 -5.25 -5.47
C HIS A 45 8.34 -3.73 -5.30
N GLU A 46 8.47 -2.97 -6.38
CA GLU A 46 8.23 -1.52 -6.37
C GLU A 46 6.77 -1.22 -6.03
N GLU A 47 5.82 -1.92 -6.65
CA GLU A 47 4.39 -1.77 -6.38
C GLU A 47 4.03 -2.18 -4.94
N ALA A 48 4.63 -3.26 -4.41
CA ALA A 48 4.43 -3.66 -3.02
C ALA A 48 4.91 -2.59 -2.03
N SER A 49 6.03 -1.95 -2.33
CA SER A 49 6.57 -0.83 -1.55
C SER A 49 5.60 0.36 -1.57
N PHE A 50 5.06 0.69 -2.76
CA PHE A 50 4.06 1.75 -2.92
C PHE A 50 2.80 1.48 -2.10
N PHE A 51 2.18 0.30 -2.22
CA PHE A 51 0.95 -0.02 -1.50
C PHE A 51 1.16 -0.10 0.02
N THR A 52 2.33 -0.56 0.47
CA THR A 52 2.70 -0.53 1.89
C THR A 52 2.75 0.90 2.40
N ALA A 53 3.44 1.81 1.67
CA ALA A 53 3.51 3.22 2.04
C ALA A 53 2.13 3.89 2.01
N ALA A 54 1.30 3.60 1.00
CA ALA A 54 -0.05 4.14 0.87
C ALA A 54 -0.95 3.74 2.04
N VAL A 55 -0.98 2.45 2.41
CA VAL A 55 -1.77 1.95 3.54
C VAL A 55 -1.31 2.56 4.87
N LEU A 56 0.00 2.68 5.08
CA LEU A 56 0.53 3.32 6.29
C LEU A 56 0.19 4.81 6.35
N GLY A 57 0.30 5.52 5.21
CA GLY A 57 -0.12 6.92 5.10
C GLY A 57 -1.61 7.10 5.41
N LEU A 58 -2.47 6.24 4.85
CA LEU A 58 -3.91 6.20 5.15
C LEU A 58 -4.19 5.95 6.64
N PHE A 59 -3.48 5.00 7.25
CA PHE A 59 -3.60 4.74 8.69
C PHE A 59 -3.22 5.96 9.54
N VAL A 60 -2.12 6.64 9.21
CA VAL A 60 -1.69 7.87 9.89
C VAL A 60 -2.74 8.98 9.74
N MET A 61 -3.25 9.20 8.53
CA MET A 61 -4.28 10.21 8.27
C MET A 61 -5.58 9.94 9.03
N LEU A 62 -6.02 8.68 9.11
CA LEU A 62 -7.18 8.29 9.91
C LEU A 62 -6.98 8.60 11.39
N ARG A 63 -5.78 8.31 11.92
CA ARG A 63 -5.42 8.58 13.33
C ARG A 63 -5.30 10.08 13.62
N ALA A 64 -4.88 10.87 12.64
CA ALA A 64 -4.81 12.33 12.70
C ALA A 64 -6.17 13.02 12.53
N LYS A 65 -7.27 12.28 12.32
CA LYS A 65 -8.60 12.82 11.98
C LYS A 65 -8.56 13.72 10.74
N GLY A 66 -7.77 13.30 9.74
CA GLY A 66 -7.70 14.00 8.46
C GLY A 66 -9.08 14.11 7.78
N PRO A 67 -9.27 15.08 6.87
CA PRO A 67 -10.54 15.25 6.17
C PRO A 67 -10.95 13.97 5.44
N ALA A 68 -12.17 13.49 5.68
CA ALA A 68 -12.68 12.25 5.09
C ALA A 68 -12.57 12.26 3.56
N THR A 69 -12.92 13.38 2.92
CA THR A 69 -12.85 13.55 1.46
C THR A 69 -11.42 13.41 0.90
N PHE A 70 -10.40 13.79 1.68
CA PHE A 70 -9.00 13.61 1.30
C PHE A 70 -8.60 12.14 1.37
N ILE A 71 -8.95 11.46 2.46
CA ILE A 71 -8.66 10.04 2.68
C ILE A 71 -9.36 9.19 1.60
N GLU A 72 -10.64 9.46 1.34
CA GLU A 72 -11.42 8.79 0.29
C GLU A 72 -10.81 8.98 -1.10
N SER A 73 -10.33 10.19 -1.41
CA SER A 73 -9.67 10.46 -2.69
C SER A 73 -8.36 9.71 -2.83
N ALA A 74 -7.56 9.62 -1.76
CA ALA A 74 -6.33 8.84 -1.75
C ALA A 74 -6.59 7.33 -1.92
N VAL A 75 -7.61 6.79 -1.24
CA VAL A 75 -8.02 5.39 -1.40
C VAL A 75 -8.46 5.12 -2.84
N ARG A 76 -9.31 5.99 -3.42
CA ARG A 76 -9.78 5.85 -4.79
C ARG A 76 -8.61 5.77 -5.79
N VAL A 77 -7.66 6.70 -5.69
CA VAL A 77 -6.48 6.73 -6.58
C VAL A 77 -5.60 5.49 -6.39
N ALA A 78 -5.43 4.99 -5.16
CA ALA A 78 -4.68 3.76 -4.93
C ALA A 78 -5.35 2.53 -5.59
N ILE A 79 -6.69 2.46 -5.55
CA ILE A 79 -7.45 1.39 -6.22
C ILE A 79 -7.34 1.52 -7.75
N GLU A 80 -7.51 2.73 -8.29
CA GLU A 80 -7.35 3.00 -9.73
C GLU A 80 -5.95 2.61 -10.22
N HIS A 81 -4.92 2.89 -9.43
CA HIS A 81 -3.54 2.48 -9.71
C HIS A 81 -3.41 0.96 -9.75
N LEU A 82 -3.96 0.25 -8.74
CA LEU A 82 -3.96 -1.22 -8.72
C LEU A 82 -4.63 -1.82 -9.95
N GLU A 83 -5.80 -1.32 -10.33
CA GLU A 83 -6.52 -1.78 -11.52
C GLU A 83 -5.73 -1.49 -12.80
N ALA A 84 -4.98 -0.38 -12.85
CA ALA A 84 -4.12 -0.07 -13.98
C ALA A 84 -2.94 -1.06 -14.12
N LEU A 85 -2.48 -1.69 -13.03
CA LEU A 85 -1.41 -2.70 -13.08
C LEU A 85 -1.85 -3.98 -13.79
N ARG A 86 -3.14 -4.30 -13.73
CA ARG A 86 -3.68 -5.54 -14.27
C ARG A 86 -3.47 -5.58 -15.78
N LEU A 87 -3.25 -6.79 -16.30
CA LEU A 87 -3.34 -7.02 -17.73
C LEU A 87 -4.75 -6.58 -18.16
N ARG A 88 -4.86 -5.61 -19.09
CA ARG A 88 -6.16 -5.39 -19.74
C ARG A 88 -6.51 -6.71 -20.40
N ALA A 89 -7.55 -7.38 -19.89
CA ALA A 89 -8.17 -8.47 -20.59
C ALA A 89 -8.67 -7.88 -21.91
N THR A 90 -7.93 -8.11 -22.98
CA THR A 90 -8.46 -7.93 -24.33
C THR A 90 -9.63 -8.90 -24.39
N MET A 91 -10.86 -8.39 -24.31
CA MET A 91 -12.05 -9.14 -24.71
C MET A 91 -11.76 -9.66 -26.12
N ARG A 92 -11.55 -10.97 -26.21
CA ARG A 92 -11.42 -11.69 -27.46
C ARG A 92 -12.72 -12.42 -27.72
#